data_AF-A0A3C1L5Y0-F1
#
_entry.id   AF-A0A3C1L5Y0-F1
#
_cell.length_a   1.000
_cell.length_b   1.000
_cell.length_c   1.000
_cell.angle_alpha   90.00
_cell.angle_beta   90.00
_cell.angle_gamma   90.00
#
_symmetry.space_group_name_H-M   'P 1'
#
loop_
_entity.id
_entity.type
_entity.pdbx_description
1 polymer ?
#
loop_
_entity_poly.entity_id
_entity_poly.type
_entity_poly.pdbx_seq_one_letter_code
_entity_poly.pdbx_strand_id
1 'polypeptide(L)'
;MYTLNNTATLNDTLDDTDIQTTFDELVEPIAVRVAKPRCADGNGTLTHLFFSDIPLDTARAKAICSKCTLAEDCLAGALDRAEPWGVWGGELVENGRIVANKRPRGRPPKHPRPAVIIDEVPIPPHLLRVRPDRVA
;
A
#
# COMPACT_ATOMS: atom_id res chain seq x y z
N MET A 1 20.80 19.85 -69.91
CA MET A 1 20.29 20.83 -68.92
C MET A 1 19.01 20.21 -68.37
N TYR A 2 18.92 19.74 -67.14
CA TYR A 2 19.04 20.50 -65.90
C TYR A 2 19.60 19.62 -64.75
N THR A 3 20.22 20.30 -63.78
CA THR A 3 20.86 19.79 -62.56
C THR A 3 19.87 19.21 -61.55
N LEU A 4 20.20 18.07 -60.94
CA LEU A 4 19.56 17.58 -59.71
C LEU A 4 20.26 18.21 -58.51
N ASN A 5 19.54 19.07 -57.79
CA ASN A 5 19.93 19.52 -56.46
C ASN A 5 18.81 19.21 -55.45
N ASN A 6 19.27 18.79 -54.28
CA ASN A 6 18.74 19.11 -52.95
C ASN A 6 17.83 18.10 -52.22
N THR A 7 18.51 17.32 -51.36
CA THR A 7 18.28 17.17 -49.91
C THR A 7 16.87 16.93 -49.38
N ALA A 8 16.66 15.74 -48.82
CA ALA A 8 16.09 15.57 -47.49
C ALA A 8 16.47 14.18 -46.96
N THR A 9 17.62 14.09 -46.27
CA THR A 9 17.81 13.01 -45.30
C THR A 9 16.91 13.33 -44.12
N LEU A 10 15.76 12.69 -44.06
CA LEU A 10 15.00 12.58 -42.82
C LEU A 10 15.88 11.75 -41.87
N ASN A 11 16.58 12.43 -40.96
CA ASN A 11 17.28 11.79 -39.86
C ASN A 11 16.22 11.29 -38.87
N ASP A 12 15.82 10.04 -39.08
CA ASP A 12 14.95 9.27 -38.21
C ASP A 12 15.82 8.59 -37.15
N THR A 13 16.39 9.39 -36.25
CA THR A 13 17.10 8.90 -35.06
C THR A 13 16.44 9.54 -33.86
N LEU A 14 15.29 8.98 -33.46
CA LEU A 14 14.85 9.11 -32.08
C LEU A 14 15.87 8.33 -31.24
N ASP A 15 16.75 9.05 -30.57
CA ASP A 15 17.82 8.49 -29.76
C ASP A 15 17.19 7.86 -28.49
N ASP A 16 17.53 6.60 -28.18
CA ASP A 16 17.01 5.89 -27.01
C ASP A 16 17.33 6.63 -25.70
N THR A 17 18.35 7.49 -25.73
CA THR A 17 18.77 8.36 -24.63
C THR A 17 17.78 9.51 -24.37
N ASP A 18 17.10 10.04 -25.38
CA ASP A 18 16.09 11.11 -25.21
C ASP A 18 14.83 10.56 -24.49
N ILE A 19 14.46 9.31 -24.79
CA ILE A 19 13.36 8.61 -24.09
C ILE A 19 13.72 8.35 -22.63
N GLN A 20 14.97 7.92 -22.37
CA GLN A 20 15.43 7.65 -21.01
C GLN A 20 15.53 8.94 -20.17
N THR A 21 16.02 10.03 -20.77
CA THR A 21 16.18 11.33 -20.11
C THR A 21 14.82 11.96 -19.76
N THR A 22 13.83 11.84 -20.65
CA THR A 22 12.47 12.33 -20.41
C THR A 22 11.72 11.49 -19.36
N PHE A 23 11.95 10.18 -19.30
CA PHE A 23 11.39 9.33 -18.25
C PHE A 23 11.94 9.70 -16.87
N ASP A 24 13.26 9.84 -16.73
CA ASP A 24 13.88 10.17 -15.44
C ASP A 24 13.47 11.57 -14.94
N GLU A 25 13.36 12.57 -15.83
CA GLU A 25 12.93 13.94 -15.47
C GLU A 25 11.46 14.00 -15.01
N LEU A 26 10.60 13.09 -15.49
CA LEU A 26 9.20 12.99 -15.08
C LEU A 26 9.01 12.10 -13.85
N VAL A 27 9.81 11.03 -13.69
CA VAL A 27 9.64 10.02 -12.64
C VAL A 27 10.23 10.47 -11.31
N GLU A 28 11.36 11.17 -11.29
CA GLU A 28 11.95 11.68 -10.05
C GLU A 28 10.98 12.56 -9.20
N PRO A 29 10.28 13.56 -9.77
CA PRO A 29 9.37 14.39 -8.98
C PRO A 29 8.10 13.63 -8.52
N ILE A 30 7.71 12.57 -9.22
CA ILE A 30 6.52 11.76 -8.91
C ILE A 30 6.82 10.74 -7.81
N ALA A 31 7.93 10.00 -7.90
CA ALA A 31 8.28 8.93 -6.97
C ALA A 31 8.47 9.44 -5.52
N VAL A 32 8.95 10.67 -5.34
CA VAL A 32 9.13 11.29 -4.01
C VAL A 32 7.79 11.62 -3.33
N ARG A 33 6.70 11.75 -4.09
CA ARG A 33 5.38 12.19 -3.59
C ARG A 33 4.36 11.06 -3.44
N VAL A 34 4.67 9.83 -3.85
CA VAL A 34 3.74 8.71 -3.68
C VAL A 34 3.67 8.34 -2.20
N ALA A 35 2.49 8.52 -1.60
CA ALA A 35 2.23 8.10 -0.24
C ALA A 35 2.54 6.59 -0.12
N LYS A 36 3.42 6.24 0.81
CA LYS A 36 3.82 4.85 1.03
C LYS A 36 2.79 4.15 1.92
N PRO A 37 2.20 3.02 1.48
CA PRO A 37 1.32 2.26 2.35
C PRO A 37 2.09 1.70 3.55
N ARG A 38 1.54 1.88 4.75
CA ARG A 38 2.19 1.51 6.02
C ARG A 38 2.40 0.00 6.17
N CYS A 39 1.54 -0.79 5.52
CA CYS A 39 1.62 -2.25 5.50
C CYS A 39 2.67 -2.79 4.50
N ALA A 40 3.15 -1.97 3.55
CA ALA A 40 4.18 -2.38 2.61
C ALA A 40 5.57 -2.04 3.17
N ASP A 41 6.18 -3.03 3.82
CA ASP A 41 7.56 -2.98 4.30
C ASP A 41 8.61 -3.16 3.18
N GLY A 42 8.18 -3.57 1.98
CA GLY A 42 9.03 -3.82 0.82
C GLY A 42 9.66 -5.22 0.77
N ASN A 43 9.52 -6.01 1.83
CA ASN A 43 10.03 -7.39 1.91
C ASN A 43 8.90 -8.43 2.13
N GLY A 44 7.66 -7.96 2.27
CA GLY A 44 6.50 -8.83 2.45
C GLY A 44 6.46 -9.52 3.82
N THR A 45 7.24 -9.07 4.81
CA THR A 45 7.32 -9.77 6.11
C THR A 45 5.99 -9.77 6.86
N LEU A 46 5.13 -8.78 6.58
CA LEU A 46 3.82 -8.63 7.22
C LEU A 46 2.70 -9.45 6.54
N THR A 47 2.96 -10.09 5.40
CA THR A 47 1.93 -10.81 4.60
C THR A 47 1.12 -11.80 5.46
N HIS A 48 1.81 -12.54 6.33
CA HIS A 48 1.19 -13.52 7.20
C HIS A 48 0.16 -12.92 8.19
N LEU A 49 0.23 -11.62 8.51
CA LEU A 49 -0.72 -10.96 9.41
C LEU A 49 -1.98 -10.51 8.66
N PHE A 50 -1.80 -9.89 7.49
CA PHE A 50 -2.89 -9.28 6.71
C PHE A 50 -3.79 -10.32 6.05
N PHE A 51 -3.24 -11.51 5.82
CA PHE A 51 -3.90 -12.66 5.24
C PHE A 51 -3.89 -13.82 6.25
N SER A 52 -4.22 -13.55 7.52
CA SER A 52 -4.35 -14.58 8.57
C SER A 52 -5.80 -14.93 8.87
N ASP A 53 -6.01 -16.18 9.26
CA ASP A 53 -7.26 -16.66 9.87
C ASP A 53 -7.25 -16.54 11.41
N ILE A 54 -6.11 -16.18 12.00
CA ILE A 54 -5.93 -16.08 13.44
C ILE A 54 -6.44 -14.71 13.91
N PRO A 55 -7.41 -14.65 14.85
CA PRO A 55 -7.97 -13.37 15.30
C PRO A 55 -6.94 -12.37 15.82
N LEU A 56 -5.87 -12.87 16.45
CA LEU A 56 -4.77 -12.04 16.96
C LEU A 56 -4.00 -11.36 15.83
N ASP A 57 -3.69 -12.10 14.76
CA ASP A 57 -2.96 -11.56 13.61
C ASP A 57 -3.81 -10.57 12.83
N THR A 58 -5.09 -10.88 12.63
CA THR A 58 -6.06 -9.95 12.04
C THR A 58 -6.13 -8.65 12.83
N ALA A 59 -6.20 -8.73 14.17
CA ALA A 59 -6.24 -7.55 15.03
C ALA A 59 -4.95 -6.71 14.91
N ARG A 60 -3.76 -7.36 14.83
CA ARG A 60 -2.49 -6.66 14.58
C ARG A 60 -2.47 -5.98 13.22
N ALA A 61 -2.93 -6.66 12.18
CA ALA A 61 -3.02 -6.09 10.84
C ALA A 61 -3.96 -4.88 10.80
N LYS A 62 -5.13 -4.95 11.47
CA LYS A 62 -6.05 -3.81 11.62
C LYS A 62 -5.38 -2.64 12.33
N ALA A 63 -4.65 -2.89 13.42
CA ALA A 63 -3.91 -1.88 14.16
C ALA A 63 -2.92 -1.12 13.26
N ILE A 64 -2.13 -1.85 12.48
CA ILE A 64 -1.14 -1.28 11.54
C ILE A 64 -1.85 -0.49 10.43
N CYS A 65 -2.88 -1.07 9.81
CA CYS A 65 -3.53 -0.51 8.64
C CYS A 65 -4.36 0.74 8.95
N SER A 66 -5.02 0.78 10.12
CA SER A 66 -5.84 1.91 10.58
C SER A 66 -5.09 3.24 10.72
N LYS A 67 -3.75 3.19 10.80
CA LYS A 67 -2.89 4.37 10.92
C LYS A 67 -2.25 4.77 9.58
N CYS A 68 -2.68 4.17 8.48
CA CYS A 68 -2.23 4.50 7.14
C CYS A 68 -3.06 5.64 6.55
N THR A 69 -2.40 6.63 5.93
CA THR A 69 -3.08 7.74 5.25
C THR A 69 -3.87 7.31 4.02
N LEU A 70 -3.61 6.11 3.49
CA LEU A 70 -4.27 5.52 2.33
C LEU A 70 -5.44 4.60 2.71
N ALA A 71 -5.86 4.56 3.97
CA ALA A 71 -6.80 3.56 4.46
C ALA A 71 -8.13 3.59 3.70
N GLU A 72 -8.71 4.77 3.48
CA GLU A 72 -10.01 4.94 2.81
C GLU A 72 -9.97 4.45 1.36
N ASP A 73 -9.02 4.93 0.56
CA ASP A 73 -8.85 4.53 -0.84
C ASP A 73 -8.53 3.03 -0.96
N CYS A 74 -7.72 2.50 -0.04
CA CYS A 74 -7.37 1.09 0.02
C CYS A 74 -8.60 0.21 0.28
N LEU A 75 -9.46 0.62 1.22
CA LEU A 75 -10.71 -0.08 1.53
C LEU A 75 -11.69 -0.01 0.36
N ALA A 76 -11.88 1.17 -0.23
CA ALA A 76 -12.75 1.36 -1.39
C ALA A 76 -12.32 0.43 -2.54
N GLY A 77 -11.04 0.43 -2.89
CA GLY A 77 -10.50 -0.44 -3.93
C GLY A 77 -10.66 -1.93 -3.61
N ALA A 78 -10.56 -2.33 -2.34
CA ALA A 78 -10.78 -3.72 -1.93
C ALA A 78 -12.24 -4.15 -2.10
N LEU A 79 -13.20 -3.27 -1.78
CA LEU A 79 -14.62 -3.53 -1.96
C LEU A 79 -14.99 -3.57 -3.45
N ASP A 80 -14.45 -2.65 -4.26
CA ASP A 80 -14.69 -2.61 -5.71
C ASP A 80 -14.21 -3.88 -6.41
N ARG A 81 -13.03 -4.41 -6.01
CA ARG A 81 -12.50 -5.67 -6.53
C ARG A 81 -13.13 -6.92 -5.92
N ALA A 82 -14.06 -6.74 -4.97
CA ALA A 82 -14.65 -7.80 -4.19
C ALA A 82 -13.58 -8.76 -3.60
N GLU A 83 -12.56 -8.18 -2.96
CA GLU A 83 -11.43 -8.94 -2.42
C GLU A 83 -11.93 -10.14 -1.60
N PRO A 84 -11.41 -11.35 -1.86
CA PRO A 84 -11.97 -12.56 -1.31
C PRO A 84 -11.79 -12.61 0.21
N TRP A 85 -10.67 -12.08 0.73
CA TRP A 85 -10.39 -12.03 2.15
C TRP A 85 -9.19 -11.11 2.48
N GLY A 86 -9.03 -10.78 3.76
CA GLY A 86 -7.84 -10.10 4.32
C GLY A 86 -8.17 -8.76 4.97
N VAL A 87 -7.15 -8.12 5.54
CA VAL A 87 -7.28 -6.78 6.12
C VAL A 87 -6.95 -5.70 5.09
N TRP A 88 -7.88 -4.78 4.86
CA TRP A 88 -7.80 -3.69 3.89
C TRP A 88 -8.30 -2.40 4.53
N GLY A 89 -7.53 -1.32 4.45
CA GLY A 89 -7.90 -0.01 5.02
C GLY A 89 -8.29 -0.02 6.51
N GLY A 90 -7.75 -0.94 7.31
CA GLY A 90 -8.09 -1.10 8.73
C GLY A 90 -9.25 -2.05 9.00
N GLU A 91 -9.93 -2.55 7.97
CA GLU A 91 -11.09 -3.42 8.09
C GLU A 91 -10.82 -4.83 7.60
N LEU A 92 -11.52 -5.81 8.17
CA LEU A 92 -11.46 -7.19 7.68
C LEU A 92 -12.51 -7.34 6.57
N VAL A 93 -12.06 -7.70 5.38
CA VAL A 93 -12.92 -7.99 4.23
C VAL A 93 -13.01 -9.51 4.08
N GLU A 94 -14.21 -10.01 3.77
CA GLU A 94 -14.47 -11.40 3.39
C GLU A 94 -15.57 -11.41 2.33
N ASN A 95 -15.29 -12.03 1.18
CA ASN A 95 -16.17 -12.07 0.01
C ASN A 95 -16.70 -10.68 -0.40
N GLY A 96 -15.80 -9.69 -0.49
CA GLY A 96 -16.13 -8.32 -0.89
C GLY A 96 -16.97 -7.52 0.11
N ARG A 97 -17.07 -7.95 1.37
CA ARG A 97 -17.81 -7.23 2.42
C ARG A 97 -16.97 -7.06 3.67
N ILE A 98 -17.17 -5.95 4.36
CA ILE A 98 -16.58 -5.72 5.69
C ILE A 98 -17.25 -6.65 6.69
N VAL A 99 -16.44 -7.38 7.46
CA VAL A 99 -16.87 -8.26 8.55
C VAL A 99 -16.16 -7.90 9.84
N ALA A 100 -16.88 -7.94 10.96
CA ALA A 100 -16.30 -7.58 12.26
C ALA A 100 -15.19 -8.56 12.65
N ASN A 101 -15.45 -9.87 12.53
CA ASN A 101 -14.54 -10.96 12.87
C ASN A 101 -14.73 -12.15 11.93
N LYS A 102 -13.64 -12.86 11.61
CA LYS A 102 -13.72 -14.12 10.88
C LYS A 102 -14.35 -15.20 11.76
N ARG A 103 -15.33 -15.93 11.21
CA ARG A 103 -15.97 -17.03 11.92
C ARG A 103 -14.98 -18.21 11.98
N PRO A 104 -14.71 -18.79 13.17
CA PRO A 104 -13.90 -19.99 13.27
C PRO A 104 -14.59 -21.16 12.55
N ARG A 105 -13.79 -22.11 12.05
CA ARG A 105 -14.33 -23.33 11.44
C ARG A 105 -15.13 -24.14 12.48
N GLY A 106 -16.18 -24.82 12.01
CA GLY A 106 -17.03 -25.67 12.84
C GLY A 106 -18.38 -25.07 13.23
N ARG A 107 -19.02 -25.70 14.22
CA ARG A 107 -20.35 -25.32 14.71
C ARG A 107 -20.30 -23.90 15.30
N PRO A 108 -21.27 -23.02 14.97
CA PRO A 108 -21.34 -21.71 15.61
C PRO A 108 -21.40 -21.86 17.14
N PRO A 109 -20.59 -21.11 17.90
CA PRO A 109 -20.68 -21.11 19.35
C PRO A 109 -22.01 -20.49 19.78
N LYS A 110 -22.56 -20.95 20.92
CA LYS A 110 -23.79 -20.39 21.50
C LYS A 110 -23.65 -18.90 21.85
N HIS A 111 -22.45 -18.50 22.24
CA HIS A 111 -22.08 -17.12 22.52
C HIS A 111 -20.99 -16.68 21.53
N PRO A 112 -21.21 -15.59 20.77
CA PRO A 112 -20.17 -15.01 19.94
C PRO A 112 -18.94 -14.65 20.77
N ARG A 113 -17.74 -14.93 20.26
CA ARG A 113 -16.51 -14.42 20.89
C ARG A 113 -16.41 -12.92 20.64
N PRO A 114 -15.98 -12.11 21.62
CA PRO A 114 -15.71 -10.70 21.39
C PRO A 114 -14.59 -10.53 20.35
N ALA A 115 -14.60 -9.39 19.66
CA ALA A 115 -13.50 -9.03 18.78
C ALA A 115 -12.20 -8.88 19.58
N VAL A 116 -11.12 -9.42 19.04
CA VAL A 116 -9.78 -9.13 19.56
C VAL A 116 -9.39 -7.76 19.00
N ILE A 117 -9.16 -6.80 19.89
CA ILE A 117 -8.72 -5.45 19.52
C ILE A 117 -7.28 -5.29 20.00
N ILE A 118 -6.41 -4.81 19.12
CA ILE A 118 -5.03 -4.48 19.43
C ILE A 118 -4.81 -3.05 18.99
N ASP A 119 -4.32 -2.23 19.90
CA ASP A 119 -3.90 -0.87 19.58
C ASP A 119 -2.39 -0.86 19.29
N GLU A 120 -1.98 0.04 18.40
CA GLU A 120 -0.56 0.31 18.21
C GLU A 120 0.01 0.92 19.50
N VAL A 121 1.03 0.27 20.06
CA VAL A 121 1.69 0.76 21.28
C VAL A 121 2.60 1.94 20.89
N PRO A 122 2.39 3.14 21.45
CA PRO A 122 3.27 4.27 21.19
C PRO A 122 4.67 3.97 21.75
N ILE A 123 5.71 4.40 21.02
CA ILE A 123 7.09 4.29 21.50
C ILE A 123 7.21 5.15 22.78
N PRO A 124 7.66 4.58 23.90
CA PRO A 124 7.87 5.34 25.13
C PRO A 124 8.75 6.58 24.90
N PRO A 125 8.45 7.75 25.51
CA PRO A 125 9.18 9.00 25.25
C PRO A 125 10.69 8.88 25.45
N HIS A 126 11.13 8.08 26.42
CA HIS A 126 12.56 7.87 26.71
C HIS A 126 13.30 7.05 25.63
N LEU A 127 12.58 6.36 24.74
CA LEU A 127 13.14 5.65 23.59
C LEU A 127 13.13 6.50 22.31
N LEU A 128 12.46 7.65 22.33
CA LEU A 128 12.54 8.61 21.24
C LEU A 128 13.91 9.29 21.29
N ARG A 129 14.80 8.91 20.37
CA ARG A 129 16.00 9.71 20.08
C ARG A 129 15.55 10.96 19.32
N VAL A 130 15.08 11.97 20.05
CA VAL A 130 14.77 13.28 19.49
C VAL A 130 16.07 13.88 18.99
N ARG A 131 16.20 14.11 17.68
CA ARG A 131 17.32 14.90 17.17
C ARG A 131 17.10 16.36 17.62
N PRO A 132 18.10 17.02 18.22
CA PRO A 132 17.93 18.35 18.81
C PRO A 132 17.67 19.48 17.79
N ASP A 133 17.69 19.20 16.49
CA ASP A 133 17.62 20.17 15.38
C ASP A 133 16.24 20.28 14.70
N ARG A 134 15.21 19.52 15.14
CA ARG A 134 13.90 19.46 14.45
C ARG A 134 12.76 20.24 15.11
N VAL A 135 13.05 21.12 16.07
CA VAL A 135 12.07 22.07 16.62
C VAL A 135 12.46 23.47 16.16
N ALA A 136 11.91 23.89 15.03
CA ALA A 136 11.87 25.27 14.56
C ALA A 136 10.47 25.54 14.02
#